data_AF-A0A3L6JE51-F1
#
_entry.id   AF-A0A3L6JE51-F1
#
_cell.length_a   1.000
_cell.length_b   1.000
_cell.length_c   1.000
_cell.angle_alpha   90.00
_cell.angle_beta   90.00
_cell.angle_gamma   90.00
#
_symmetry.space_group_name_H-M   'P 1'
#
loop_
_entity.id
_entity.type
_entity.pdbx_description
1 polymer ?
#
loop_
_entity_poly.entity_id
_entity_poly.type
_entity_poly.pdbx_seq_one_letter_code
_entity_poly.pdbx_strand_id
1 'polypeptide(L)'
;MAKWEFILATIVGVILFVSDLVFGWLTMISGPVPVIFTIAIIIGLIAGGLGLALLSTLASWVIGILIGALIGPFVMVDLIGTEQTFFSLFVFVFIYSIRGMFSFTYEGNIVEVLLVGLLYLVVMLVITPIVYALSFVFAAVGGVLGRVLRDSLKKKGETAQPAAPASSDLQ
;
A
#
# COMPACT_ATOMS: atom_id res chain seq x y z
N MET A 1 2.13 -2.68 23.70
CA MET A 1 2.02 -3.55 22.51
C MET A 1 2.11 -2.73 21.23
N ALA A 2 1.27 -1.71 21.01
CA ALA A 2 1.16 -0.81 19.82
C ALA A 2 2.41 -0.44 18.98
N LYS A 3 3.64 -0.48 19.51
CA LYS A 3 4.87 -0.15 18.77
C LYS A 3 5.25 -1.24 17.78
N TRP A 4 5.05 -2.51 18.11
CA TRP A 4 5.48 -3.61 17.25
C TRP A 4 4.54 -3.80 16.06
N GLU A 5 3.22 -3.67 16.27
CA GLU A 5 2.23 -3.75 15.19
C GLU A 5 2.42 -2.60 14.19
N PHE A 6 2.76 -1.40 14.68
CA PHE A 6 3.11 -0.26 13.82
C PHE A 6 4.33 -0.56 12.93
N ILE A 7 5.43 -1.03 13.52
CA ILE A 7 6.67 -1.33 12.78
C ILE A 7 6.40 -2.43 11.76
N LEU A 8 5.75 -3.53 12.17
CA LEU A 8 5.43 -4.65 11.30
C LEU A 8 4.53 -4.22 10.14
N ALA A 9 3.44 -3.49 10.40
CA ALA A 9 2.54 -3.01 9.37
C ALA A 9 3.26 -2.07 8.39
N THR A 10 4.15 -1.22 8.90
CA THR A 10 4.95 -0.31 8.07
C THR A 10 5.91 -1.08 7.16
N ILE A 11 6.67 -2.03 7.73
CA ILE A 11 7.62 -2.87 6.98
C ILE A 11 6.88 -3.66 5.88
N VAL A 12 5.76 -4.30 6.22
CA VAL A 12 4.95 -5.03 5.24
C VAL A 12 4.45 -4.09 4.15
N GLY A 13 3.95 -2.91 4.49
CA GLY A 13 3.53 -1.91 3.52
C GLY A 13 4.64 -1.49 2.56
N VAL A 14 5.86 -1.25 3.08
CA VAL A 14 7.04 -0.89 2.27
C VAL A 14 7.44 -2.05 1.36
N ILE A 15 7.49 -3.28 1.88
CA ILE A 15 7.83 -4.47 1.09
C ILE A 15 6.83 -4.67 -0.03
N LEU A 16 5.52 -4.59 0.25
CA LEU A 16 4.49 -4.73 -0.76
C LEU A 16 4.57 -3.62 -1.82
N PHE A 17 4.80 -2.38 -1.40
CA PHE A 17 4.97 -1.24 -2.31
C PHE A 17 6.17 -1.45 -3.25
N VAL A 18 7.35 -1.74 -2.68
CA VAL A 18 8.57 -1.94 -3.46
C VAL A 18 8.47 -3.19 -4.34
N SER A 19 7.92 -4.28 -3.83
CA SER A 19 7.70 -5.51 -4.59
C SER A 19 6.77 -5.28 -5.78
N ASP A 20 5.66 -4.55 -5.60
CA ASP A 20 4.78 -4.22 -6.72
C ASP A 20 5.39 -3.19 -7.67
N LEU A 21 6.21 -2.27 -7.17
CA LEU A 21 6.96 -1.35 -8.01
C LEU A 21 7.86 -2.13 -8.97
N VAL A 22 8.59 -3.13 -8.48
CA VAL A 22 9.53 -3.92 -9.29
C VAL A 22 8.82 -4.94 -10.19
N PHE A 23 7.83 -5.67 -9.67
CA PHE A 23 7.24 -6.82 -10.39
C PHE A 23 5.81 -6.60 -10.89
N GLY A 24 5.12 -5.56 -10.43
CA GLY A 24 3.75 -5.24 -10.84
C GLY A 24 2.68 -6.28 -10.49
N TRP A 25 2.98 -7.24 -9.62
CA TRP A 25 2.11 -8.38 -9.37
C TRP A 25 0.82 -8.03 -8.62
N LEU A 26 0.85 -7.07 -7.68
CA LEU A 26 -0.36 -6.60 -7.03
C LEU A 26 -1.20 -5.79 -8.00
N THR A 27 -0.57 -4.96 -8.84
CA THR A 27 -1.25 -4.21 -9.90
C THR A 27 -1.99 -5.16 -10.86
N MET A 28 -1.37 -6.30 -11.23
CA MET A 28 -2.02 -7.32 -12.06
C MET A 28 -3.25 -7.95 -11.40
N ILE A 29 -3.20 -8.20 -10.08
CA ILE A 29 -4.31 -8.83 -9.34
C ILE A 29 -5.40 -7.83 -9.00
N SER A 30 -5.05 -6.56 -8.75
CA SER A 30 -6.00 -5.52 -8.33
C SER A 30 -6.84 -4.97 -9.49
N GLY A 31 -6.50 -5.28 -10.73
CA GLY A 31 -7.22 -4.82 -11.93
C GLY A 31 -7.27 -3.28 -11.97
N PRO A 32 -8.46 -2.65 -12.07
CA PRO A 32 -8.58 -1.20 -12.14
C PRO A 32 -8.39 -0.49 -10.79
N VAL A 33 -8.26 -1.25 -9.68
CA VAL A 33 -8.14 -0.67 -8.34
C VAL A 33 -6.69 -0.20 -8.12
N PRO A 34 -6.47 1.05 -7.66
CA PRO A 34 -5.15 1.51 -7.24
C PRO A 34 -4.49 0.55 -6.25
N VAL A 35 -3.27 0.13 -6.55
CA VAL A 35 -2.54 -0.84 -5.72
C VAL A 35 -2.34 -0.33 -4.29
N ILE A 36 -2.20 1.00 -4.14
CA ILE A 36 -2.07 1.66 -2.85
C ILE A 36 -3.30 1.47 -1.94
N PHE A 37 -4.49 1.22 -2.49
CA PHE A 37 -5.68 0.88 -1.70
C PHE A 37 -5.56 -0.52 -1.12
N THR A 38 -5.19 -1.50 -1.94
CA THR A 38 -4.99 -2.89 -1.51
C THR A 38 -3.93 -2.96 -0.42
N ILE A 39 -2.80 -2.28 -0.62
CA ILE A 39 -1.72 -2.21 0.37
C ILE A 39 -2.21 -1.51 1.64
N ALA A 40 -2.95 -0.41 1.55
CA ALA A 40 -3.51 0.27 2.71
C ALA A 40 -4.45 -0.61 3.54
N ILE A 41 -5.29 -1.43 2.90
CA ILE A 41 -6.15 -2.41 3.60
C ILE A 41 -5.28 -3.41 4.36
N ILE A 42 -4.25 -3.97 3.72
CA ILE A 42 -3.36 -4.96 4.34
C ILE A 42 -2.62 -4.35 5.54
N ILE A 43 -2.07 -3.14 5.38
CA ILE A 43 -1.45 -2.38 6.48
C ILE A 43 -2.46 -2.22 7.63
N GLY A 44 -3.70 -1.81 7.32
CA GLY A 44 -4.75 -1.64 8.31
C GLY A 44 -5.09 -2.93 9.06
N LEU A 45 -5.24 -4.05 8.35
CA LEU A 45 -5.51 -5.36 8.95
C LEU A 45 -4.43 -5.76 9.96
N ILE A 46 -3.16 -5.59 9.57
CA ILE A 46 -2.00 -5.92 10.41
C ILE A 46 -1.89 -4.96 11.61
N ALA A 47 -2.20 -3.68 11.42
CA ALA A 47 -2.20 -2.70 12.50
C ALA A 47 -3.34 -2.96 13.52
N GLY A 48 -4.54 -3.33 13.05
CA GLY A 48 -5.73 -3.67 13.88
C GLY A 48 -6.22 -2.56 14.80
N GLY A 49 -5.85 -1.33 14.49
CA GLY A 49 -6.33 -0.13 15.16
C GLY A 49 -6.29 1.03 14.19
N LEU A 50 -7.31 1.88 14.25
CA LEU A 50 -7.49 2.96 13.28
C LEU A 50 -6.30 3.95 13.28
N GLY A 51 -5.86 4.41 14.45
CA GLY A 51 -4.71 5.31 14.56
C GLY A 51 -3.41 4.69 14.06
N LEU A 52 -3.16 3.40 14.38
CA LEU A 52 -1.97 2.69 13.91
C LEU A 52 -2.02 2.43 12.40
N ALA A 53 -3.18 2.08 11.86
CA ALA A 53 -3.37 1.88 10.43
C ALA A 53 -3.02 3.14 9.64
N LEU A 54 -3.57 4.29 10.04
CA LEU A 54 -3.29 5.57 9.38
C LEU A 54 -1.81 5.94 9.44
N LEU A 55 -1.18 5.84 10.61
CA LEU A 55 0.23 6.18 10.78
C LEU A 55 1.15 5.24 10.00
N SER A 56 0.90 3.93 10.05
CA SER A 56 1.68 2.94 9.29
C SER A 56 1.52 3.13 7.79
N THR A 57 0.31 3.45 7.31
CA THR A 57 0.07 3.75 5.90
C THR A 57 0.86 4.98 5.45
N LEU A 58 0.81 6.08 6.21
CA LEU A 58 1.60 7.29 5.92
C LEU A 58 3.11 6.97 5.89
N ALA A 59 3.60 6.25 6.89
CA ALA A 59 5.01 5.88 6.97
C ALA A 59 5.43 4.98 5.81
N SER A 60 4.61 4.00 5.43
CA SER A 60 4.87 3.12 4.28
C SER A 60 4.90 3.88 2.96
N TRP A 61 4.05 4.89 2.77
CA TRP A 61 4.12 5.75 1.59
C TRP A 61 5.41 6.55 1.54
N VAL A 62 5.72 7.30 2.60
CA VAL A 62 6.94 8.12 2.63
C VAL A 62 8.18 7.26 2.40
N ILE A 63 8.32 6.16 3.15
CA ILE A 63 9.49 5.28 3.05
C ILE A 63 9.50 4.55 1.70
N GLY A 64 8.36 4.00 1.26
CA GLY A 64 8.25 3.24 0.02
C GLY A 64 8.55 4.08 -1.22
N ILE A 65 8.06 5.32 -1.28
CA ILE A 65 8.35 6.24 -2.38
C ILE A 65 9.84 6.62 -2.39
N LEU A 66 10.44 6.90 -1.23
CA LEU A 66 11.86 7.24 -1.15
C LEU A 66 12.74 6.07 -1.60
N ILE A 67 12.46 4.85 -1.14
CA ILE A 67 13.17 3.65 -1.60
C ILE A 67 12.92 3.44 -3.10
N GLY A 68 11.68 3.57 -3.54
CA GLY A 68 11.30 3.47 -4.94
C GLY A 68 12.08 4.45 -5.83
N ALA A 69 12.27 5.69 -5.39
CA ALA A 69 13.04 6.70 -6.11
C ALA A 69 14.53 6.33 -6.20
N LEU A 70 15.08 5.68 -5.17
CA LEU A 70 16.46 5.21 -5.16
C LEU A 70 16.68 3.99 -6.07
N ILE A 71 15.73 3.06 -6.10
CA ILE A 71 15.87 1.83 -6.90
C ILE A 71 15.36 1.98 -8.33
N GLY A 72 14.44 2.94 -8.57
CA GLY A 72 13.73 3.15 -9.83
C GLY A 72 14.64 3.15 -11.06
N PRO A 73 15.73 3.93 -11.09
CA PRO A 73 16.67 3.94 -12.20
C PRO A 73 17.27 2.58 -12.55
N PHE A 74 17.33 1.64 -11.60
CA PHE A 74 17.89 0.31 -11.82
C PHE A 74 16.84 -0.72 -12.26
N VAL A 75 15.60 -0.57 -11.79
CA VAL A 75 14.52 -1.54 -12.05
C VAL A 75 13.60 -1.13 -13.20
N MET A 76 13.61 0.15 -13.59
CA MET A 76 12.81 0.73 -14.66
C MET A 76 13.68 1.55 -15.61
N VAL A 77 14.85 1.03 -15.98
CA VAL A 77 15.83 1.69 -16.85
C VAL A 77 15.18 2.17 -18.16
N ASP A 78 14.25 1.40 -18.71
CA ASP A 78 13.58 1.72 -19.98
C ASP A 78 12.58 2.89 -19.88
N LEU A 79 12.07 3.18 -18.67
CA LEU A 79 11.12 4.27 -18.41
C LEU A 79 11.80 5.50 -17.82
N ILE A 80 12.86 5.27 -17.04
CA ILE A 80 13.56 6.29 -16.26
C ILE A 80 14.95 6.44 -16.86
N GLY A 81 15.15 7.51 -17.62
CA GLY A 81 16.47 7.86 -18.14
C GLY A 81 17.52 8.00 -17.02
N THR A 82 18.79 7.80 -17.35
CA THR A 82 19.90 7.80 -16.37
C THR A 82 20.23 9.17 -15.78
N GLU A 83 19.74 10.26 -16.38
CA GLU A 83 20.05 11.64 -15.97
C GLU A 83 18.95 12.32 -15.13
N GLN A 84 18.09 11.54 -14.49
CA GLN A 84 16.99 12.10 -13.70
C GLN A 84 17.44 12.59 -12.32
N THR A 85 16.92 13.75 -11.90
CA THR A 85 17.13 14.25 -10.53
C THR A 85 16.36 13.42 -9.51
N PHE A 86 16.80 13.41 -8.25
CA PHE A 86 16.08 12.71 -7.17
C PHE A 86 14.63 13.19 -7.02
N PHE A 87 14.38 14.48 -7.21
CA PHE A 87 13.03 15.04 -7.17
C PHE A 87 12.16 14.50 -8.32
N SER A 88 12.70 14.43 -9.55
CA SER A 88 12.01 13.84 -10.70
C SER A 88 11.66 12.37 -10.43
N LEU A 89 12.58 11.60 -9.84
CA LEU A 89 12.37 10.20 -9.48
C LEU A 89 11.30 10.04 -8.40
N PHE A 90 11.31 10.90 -7.38
CA PHE A 90 10.30 10.93 -6.34
C PHE A 90 8.90 11.16 -6.94
N VAL A 91 8.76 12.18 -7.79
CA VAL A 91 7.50 12.49 -8.47
C VAL A 91 7.06 11.33 -9.36
N PHE A 92 7.98 10.77 -10.16
CA PHE A 92 7.70 9.61 -11.01
C PHE A 92 7.15 8.44 -10.19
N VAL A 93 7.82 8.04 -9.10
CA VAL A 93 7.39 6.89 -8.28
C VAL A 93 6.06 7.15 -7.59
N PHE A 94 5.86 8.38 -7.10
CA PHE A 94 4.59 8.80 -6.50
C PHE A 94 3.43 8.59 -7.47
N ILE A 95 3.58 9.01 -8.72
CA ILE A 95 2.56 8.87 -9.77
C ILE A 95 2.46 7.43 -10.26
N TYR A 96 3.59 6.76 -10.49
CA TYR A 96 3.64 5.42 -11.04
C TYR A 96 3.01 4.38 -10.08
N SER A 97 2.90 4.70 -8.79
CA SER A 97 2.18 3.88 -7.81
C SER A 97 0.66 3.80 -8.04
N ILE A 98 0.08 4.73 -8.80
CA ILE A 98 -1.37 4.75 -9.12
C ILE A 98 -1.68 4.26 -10.54
N ARG A 99 -0.69 3.66 -11.23
CA ARG A 99 -0.77 3.27 -12.66
C ARG A 99 -1.93 2.33 -13.02
N GLY A 100 -2.45 1.55 -12.08
CA GLY A 100 -3.57 0.63 -12.32
C GLY A 100 -4.89 1.30 -12.76
N MET A 101 -5.03 2.62 -12.60
CA MET A 101 -6.24 3.34 -13.01
C MET A 101 -6.28 3.79 -14.46
N PHE A 102 -5.15 3.81 -15.17
CA PHE A 102 -5.04 4.51 -16.44
C PHE A 102 -4.25 3.69 -17.46
N SER A 103 -4.97 3.00 -18.35
CA SER A 103 -4.41 2.41 -19.57
C SER A 103 -4.81 3.30 -20.74
N PHE A 104 -3.96 4.25 -21.11
CA PHE A 104 -4.14 5.06 -22.31
C PHE A 104 -3.19 4.56 -23.39
N THR A 105 -3.73 3.85 -24.38
CA THR A 105 -3.02 3.49 -25.62
C THR A 105 -3.20 4.63 -26.62
N TYR A 106 -2.15 5.00 -27.37
CA TYR A 106 -2.15 6.14 -28.29
C TYR A 106 -1.83 5.73 -29.74
N GLU A 107 -2.52 6.36 -30.70
CA GLU A 107 -2.28 6.24 -32.13
C GLU A 107 -1.85 7.58 -32.75
N GLY A 108 -0.54 7.84 -32.79
CA GLY A 108 0.14 8.67 -33.79
C GLY A 108 -0.09 10.19 -33.90
N ASN A 109 -1.20 10.80 -33.45
CA ASN A 109 -1.50 12.21 -33.73
C ASN A 109 -1.04 13.20 -32.64
N ILE A 110 -0.39 14.31 -33.04
CA ILE A 110 0.15 15.34 -32.13
C ILE A 110 -0.91 16.00 -31.23
N VAL A 111 -2.15 16.14 -31.70
CA VAL A 111 -3.25 16.70 -30.89
C VAL A 111 -3.65 15.72 -29.79
N GLU A 112 -3.66 14.42 -30.08
CA GLU A 112 -3.90 13.38 -29.07
C GLU A 112 -2.76 13.31 -28.06
N VAL A 113 -1.51 13.43 -28.50
CA VAL A 113 -0.35 13.50 -27.58
C VAL A 113 -0.49 14.67 -26.61
N LEU A 114 -0.88 15.85 -27.10
CA LEU A 114 -1.06 17.03 -26.25
C LEU A 114 -2.24 16.88 -25.29
N LEU A 115 -3.38 16.37 -25.75
CA LEU A 115 -4.56 16.14 -24.90
C LEU A 115 -4.28 15.07 -23.84
N VAL A 116 -3.63 13.96 -24.21
CA VAL A 116 -3.23 12.90 -23.28
C VAL A 116 -2.19 13.42 -22.30
N GLY A 117 -1.20 14.20 -22.75
CA GLY A 117 -0.22 14.84 -21.87
C GLY A 117 -0.87 15.78 -20.85
N LEU A 118 -1.85 16.59 -21.29
CA LEU A 118 -2.63 17.44 -20.40
C LEU A 118 -3.47 16.62 -19.41
N LEU A 119 -4.09 15.54 -19.87
CA LEU A 119 -4.85 14.63 -19.01
C LEU A 119 -3.95 13.97 -17.97
N TYR A 120 -2.75 13.51 -18.37
CA TYR A 120 -1.73 13.02 -17.44
C TYR A 120 -1.37 14.09 -16.40
N LEU A 121 -1.21 15.35 -16.80
CA LEU A 121 -0.91 16.44 -15.88
C LEU A 121 -2.05 16.68 -14.87
N VAL A 122 -3.32 16.60 -15.30
CA VAL A 122 -4.49 16.66 -14.40
C VAL A 122 -4.50 15.46 -13.45
N VAL A 123 -4.24 14.25 -13.96
CA VAL A 123 -4.13 13.05 -13.12
C VAL A 123 -3.01 13.20 -12.09
N MET A 124 -1.85 13.71 -12.49
CA MET A 124 -0.71 13.94 -11.61
C MET A 124 -1.03 14.95 -10.51
N LEU A 125 -1.52 16.14 -10.87
CA LEU A 125 -1.66 17.25 -9.94
C LEU A 125 -2.92 17.18 -9.08
N VAL A 126 -3.99 16.57 -9.58
CA VAL A 126 -5.30 16.58 -8.92
C VAL A 126 -5.67 15.19 -8.43
N ILE A 127 -5.63 14.18 -9.31
CA ILE A 127 -6.14 12.85 -8.97
C ILE A 127 -5.18 12.13 -8.01
N THR A 128 -3.87 12.18 -8.24
CA THR A 128 -2.88 11.45 -7.43
C THR A 128 -2.97 11.81 -5.94
N PRO A 129 -2.97 13.11 -5.53
CA PRO A 129 -3.14 13.47 -4.12
C PRO A 129 -4.48 12.99 -3.53
N ILE A 130 -5.57 13.05 -4.31
CA ILE A 130 -6.89 12.57 -3.87
C ILE A 130 -6.85 11.06 -3.64
N VAL A 131 -6.22 10.29 -4.53
CA VAL A 131 -6.11 8.83 -4.39
C VAL A 131 -5.28 8.52 -3.14
N TYR A 132 -4.16 9.20 -2.91
CA TYR A 132 -3.40 9.02 -1.68
C TYR A 132 -4.22 9.37 -0.43
N ALA A 133 -5.01 10.45 -0.46
CA ALA A 133 -5.91 10.81 0.63
C ALA A 133 -6.99 9.72 0.87
N LEU A 134 -7.57 9.19 -0.20
CA LEU A 134 -8.56 8.11 -0.14
C LEU A 134 -7.96 6.81 0.40
N SER A 135 -6.67 6.55 0.18
CA SER A 135 -5.99 5.35 0.72
C SER A 135 -6.08 5.27 2.25
N PHE A 136 -6.16 6.40 2.94
CA PHE A 136 -6.35 6.45 4.40
C PHE A 136 -7.73 5.96 4.84
N VAL A 137 -8.76 6.14 4.02
CA VAL A 137 -10.09 5.56 4.28
C VAL A 137 -9.99 4.04 4.21
N PHE A 138 -9.31 3.50 3.20
CA PHE A 138 -9.07 2.07 3.08
C PHE A 138 -8.21 1.50 4.21
N ALA A 139 -7.21 2.26 4.67
CA ALA A 139 -6.43 1.91 5.87
C ALA A 139 -7.31 1.85 7.11
N ALA A 140 -8.22 2.82 7.30
CA ALA A 140 -9.15 2.82 8.41
C ALA A 140 -10.10 1.61 8.36
N VAL A 141 -10.64 1.29 7.18
CA VAL A 141 -11.46 0.08 6.96
C VAL A 141 -10.67 -1.19 7.32
N GLY A 142 -9.44 -1.33 6.81
CA GLY A 142 -8.55 -2.44 7.18
C GLY A 142 -8.28 -2.50 8.68
N GLY A 143 -8.09 -1.35 9.33
CA GLY A 143 -7.90 -1.22 10.78
C GLY A 143 -9.08 -1.74 11.59
N VAL A 144 -10.31 -1.40 11.19
CA VAL A 144 -11.54 -1.88 11.83
C VAL A 144 -11.69 -3.38 11.62
N LEU A 145 -11.53 -3.86 10.39
CA LEU A 145 -11.61 -5.29 10.08
C LEU A 145 -10.57 -6.11 10.84
N GLY A 146 -9.32 -5.61 10.94
CA GLY A 146 -8.23 -6.27 11.64
C GLY A 146 -8.48 -6.38 13.15
N ARG A 147 -9.20 -5.42 13.73
CA ARG A 147 -9.66 -5.48 15.12
C ARG A 147 -10.73 -6.56 15.30
N VAL A 148 -11.77 -6.54 14.47
CA VAL A 148 -12.87 -7.51 14.53
C VAL A 148 -12.36 -8.95 14.37
N LEU A 149 -11.42 -9.17 13.46
CA LEU A 149 -10.79 -10.48 13.25
C LEU A 149 -10.00 -10.94 14.47
N ARG A 150 -9.19 -10.06 15.09
CA ARG A 150 -8.44 -10.39 16.31
C ARG A 150 -9.36 -10.73 17.48
N ASP A 151 -10.42 -9.95 17.68
CA ASP A 151 -11.36 -10.17 18.77
C ASP A 151 -12.11 -11.49 18.59
N SER A 152 -12.47 -11.82 17.35
CA SER A 152 -13.11 -13.10 17.00
C SER A 152 -12.19 -14.31 17.22
N LEU A 153 -10.90 -14.18 16.87
CA LEU A 153 -9.91 -15.25 17.06
C LEU A 153 -9.61 -15.49 18.54
N LYS A 154 -9.50 -14.44 19.35
CA LYS A 154 -9.29 -14.56 20.80
C LYS A 154 -10.43 -15.30 21.49
N LYS A 155 -11.68 -14.93 21.17
CA LYS A 155 -12.87 -15.61 21.72
C LYS A 155 -12.91 -17.10 21.41
N LYS A 156 -12.48 -17.51 20.20
CA LYS A 156 -12.40 -18.93 19.84
C LYS A 156 -11.30 -19.68 20.58
N GLY A 157 -10.17 -19.03 20.85
CA GLY A 157 -9.05 -19.62 21.59
C GLY A 157 -9.38 -19.93 23.05
N GLU A 158 -10.15 -19.06 23.72
CA GLU A 158 -10.56 -19.25 25.11
C GLU A 158 -11.53 -20.44 25.28
N THR A 159 -12.41 -20.68 24.31
CA THR A 159 -13.29 -21.86 24.29
C THR A 159 -12.58 -23.17 23.98
N ALA A 160 -11.35 -23.14 23.47
CA ALA A 160 -10.60 -24.34 23.06
C ALA A 160 -9.61 -24.84 24.11
N GLN A 161 -9.48 -24.16 25.26
CA GLN A 161 -8.60 -24.60 26.34
C GLN A 161 -9.28 -25.74 27.11
N PRO A 162 -8.80 -26.99 27.04
CA PRO A 162 -9.39 -28.09 27.79
C PRO A 162 -9.21 -27.79 29.28
N ALA A 163 -10.29 -27.91 30.06
CA ALA A 163 -10.20 -27.87 31.52
C ALA A 163 -9.08 -28.82 31.96
N ALA A 164 -8.02 -28.27 32.56
CA ALA A 164 -6.95 -29.07 33.12
C ALA A 164 -7.58 -30.12 34.06
N PRO A 165 -7.16 -31.39 33.99
CA PRO A 165 -7.73 -32.41 34.86
C PRO A 165 -7.51 -31.97 36.31
N ALA A 166 -8.61 -31.86 37.06
CA ALA A 166 -8.57 -31.60 38.48
C ALA A 166 -7.58 -32.57 39.11
N SER A 167 -6.51 -32.04 39.70
CA SER A 167 -5.58 -32.82 40.49
C SER A 167 -6.40 -33.54 41.54
N SER A 168 -6.60 -34.85 41.35
CA SER A 168 -7.15 -35.70 42.38
C SER A 168 -6.18 -35.64 43.54
N ASP A 169 -6.63 -35.04 44.63
CA ASP A 169 -6.07 -35.22 45.96
C ASP A 169 -5.89 -36.73 46.19
N LEU A 170 -4.65 -37.20 46.05
CA LEU A 170 -4.22 -38.48 46.58
C LEU A 170 -3.70 -38.21 47.99
N GLN A 171 -4.63 -38.32 48.94
CA GLN A 171 -4.35 -38.62 50.34
C GLN A 171 -3.86 -40.05 50.48
#